data_AF-A0A947NMQ9-F1
#
_entry.id   AF-A0A947NMQ9-F1
#
_cell.length_a   1.000
_cell.length_b   1.000
_cell.length_c   1.000
_cell.angle_alpha   90.00
_cell.angle_beta   90.00
_cell.angle_gamma   90.00
#
_symmetry.space_group_name_H-M   'P 1'
#
loop_
_entity.id
_entity.type
_entity.pdbx_description
1 polymer ?
#
loop_
_entity_poly.entity_id
_entity_poly.type
_entity_poly.pdbx_seq_one_letter_code
_entity_poly.pdbx_strand_id
1 'polypeptide(L)'
;MVVIKNVTGAFYLKGRPKAYESDGMTVGGKKGFVLSSRPRAYPKTSQQKKVARVAAECGIHKGITRRDLREKMISCVKPKMMG
;
A
#
# COMPACT_ATOMS: atom_id res chain seq x y z
N MET A 1 -12.48 -7.91 10.99
CA MET A 1 -12.82 -7.07 9.84
C MET A 1 -12.45 -7.84 8.58
N VAL A 2 -13.43 -8.31 7.81
CA VAL A 2 -13.16 -9.06 6.58
C VAL A 2 -13.04 -8.04 5.45
N VAL A 3 -11.87 -7.98 4.81
CA VAL A 3 -11.59 -7.11 3.67
C VAL A 3 -11.58 -7.98 2.41
N ILE A 4 -12.67 -7.98 1.66
CA ILE A 4 -12.78 -8.75 0.42
C ILE A 4 -12.22 -7.88 -0.71
N LYS A 5 -11.03 -8.25 -1.20
CA LYS A 5 -10.28 -7.53 -2.24
C LYS A 5 -10.72 -7.98 -3.64
N ASN A 6 -11.98 -7.80 -4.05
CA ASN A 6 -12.39 -8.21 -5.40
C ASN A 6 -13.55 -7.40 -6.01
N VAL A 7 -13.44 -6.07 -6.02
CA VAL A 7 -14.27 -5.22 -6.89
C VAL A 7 -13.34 -4.19 -7.53
N THR A 8 -12.92 -4.47 -8.77
CA THR A 8 -12.30 -3.53 -9.72
C THR A 8 -11.49 -2.38 -9.10
N GLY A 9 -10.27 -2.67 -8.62
CA GLY A 9 -9.16 -1.72 -8.42
C GLY A 9 -9.32 -0.58 -7.39
N ALA A 10 -10.45 0.13 -7.40
CA ALA A 10 -10.74 1.38 -6.71
C ALA A 10 -11.66 1.21 -5.50
N PHE A 11 -12.36 0.08 -5.35
CA PHE A 11 -13.28 -0.14 -4.23
C PHE A 11 -12.98 -1.43 -3.48
N TYR A 12 -13.34 -1.48 -2.19
CA TYR A 12 -13.32 -2.70 -1.40
C TYR A 12 -14.56 -2.76 -0.51
N LEU A 13 -15.04 -3.98 -0.27
CA LEU A 13 -16.13 -4.22 0.66
C LEU A 13 -15.58 -4.14 2.08
N LYS A 14 -16.08 -3.19 2.86
CA LYS A 14 -15.79 -3.05 4.29
C LYS A 14 -17.02 -3.46 5.08
N GLY A 15 -16.87 -4.44 5.98
CA GLY A 15 -17.93 -4.79 6.93
C GLY A 15 -18.26 -3.59 7.83
N ARG A 16 -19.56 -3.31 8.02
CA ARG A 16 -20.01 -2.28 8.96
C ARG A 16 -19.60 -2.65 10.39
N PRO A 17 -19.20 -1.67 11.22
CA PRO A 17 -19.00 -1.92 12.65
C PRO A 17 -20.30 -2.41 13.28
N LYS A 18 -20.19 -3.31 14.27
CA LYS A 18 -21.32 -3.69 15.11
C LYS A 18 -21.78 -2.46 15.91
N ALA A 19 -23.06 -2.42 16.29
CA ALA A 19 -23.55 -1.40 17.20
C ALA A 19 -22.76 -1.44 18.53
N TYR A 20 -22.42 -0.27 19.03
CA TYR A 20 -21.73 -0.04 20.30
C TYR A 20 -22.20 1.28 20.91
N GLU A 21 -22.07 1.44 22.23
CA GLU A 21 -22.41 2.69 22.91
C GLU A 21 -21.22 3.65 22.87
N SER A 22 -21.45 4.91 22.48
CA SER A 22 -20.47 5.99 22.63
C SER A 22 -21.18 7.27 23.03
N ASP A 23 -20.63 8.02 23.99
CA ASP A 23 -21.16 9.33 24.44
C ASP A 23 -22.66 9.31 24.76
N GLY A 24 -23.15 8.22 25.38
CA GLY A 24 -24.54 8.06 25.80
C GLY A 24 -25.54 7.76 24.67
N MET A 25 -25.05 7.42 23.47
CA MET A 25 -25.89 7.04 22.33
C MET A 25 -25.42 5.72 21.70
N THR A 26 -26.37 4.88 21.28
CA THR A 26 -26.07 3.68 20.49
C THR A 26 -25.62 4.10 19.08
N VAL A 27 -24.33 3.92 18.78
CA VAL A 27 -23.73 4.20 17.47
C VAL A 27 -23.42 2.91 16.72
N GLY A 28 -23.48 2.96 15.39
CA GLY A 28 -23.29 1.79 14.53
C GLY A 28 -24.61 1.11 14.14
N GLY A 29 -24.71 0.72 12.86
CA GLY A 29 -25.95 0.23 12.26
C GLY A 29 -26.08 -1.30 12.19
N LYS A 30 -27.15 -1.77 11.53
CA LYS A 30 -27.37 -3.19 11.21
C LYS A 30 -26.17 -3.79 10.46
N LYS A 31 -25.93 -5.10 10.68
CA LYS A 31 -24.90 -5.89 9.98
C LYS A 31 -25.04 -5.71 8.46
N GLY A 32 -23.94 -5.39 7.79
CA GLY A 32 -23.91 -5.19 6.33
C GLY A 32 -22.53 -4.82 5.84
N PHE A 33 -22.40 -4.57 4.54
CA PHE A 33 -21.16 -4.14 3.90
C PHE A 33 -21.33 -2.75 3.31
N VAL A 34 -20.27 -1.94 3.38
CA VAL A 34 -20.18 -0.63 2.70
C VAL A 34 -19.12 -0.74 1.62
N LEU A 35 -19.45 -0.25 0.44
CA LEU A 35 -18.47 -0.07 -0.63
C LEU A 35 -17.60 1.15 -0.28
N SER A 36 -16.34 0.90 0.06
CA SER A 36 -15.38 1.95 0.41
C SER A 36 -14.39 2.13 -0.73
N SER A 37 -14.11 3.38 -1.12
CA SER A 37 -13.04 3.65 -2.07
C SER A 37 -11.68 3.38 -1.44
N ARG A 38 -10.76 2.80 -2.21
CA ARG A 38 -9.36 2.70 -1.83
C ARG A 38 -8.74 4.10 -1.81
N PRO A 39 -7.91 4.40 -0.80
CA PRO A 39 -7.14 5.63 -0.79
C PRO A 39 -6.35 5.76 -2.10
N ARG A 40 -6.36 6.95 -2.69
CA ARG A 40 -5.52 7.23 -3.86
C ARG A 40 -4.05 7.09 -3.46
N ALA A 41 -3.26 6.46 -4.32
CA ALA A 41 -1.82 6.41 -4.11
C ALA A 41 -1.25 7.84 -4.14
N TYR A 42 -0.34 8.15 -3.22
CA TYR A 42 0.32 9.45 -3.22
C TYR A 42 1.11 9.65 -4.52
N PRO A 43 1.03 10.84 -5.13
CA PRO A 43 1.81 11.14 -6.31
C PRO A 43 3.30 11.05 -5.96
N LYS A 44 4.05 10.29 -6.76
CA LYS A 44 5.50 10.18 -6.60
C LYS A 44 6.20 11.36 -7.26
N THR A 45 7.20 11.91 -6.57
CA THR A 45 8.10 12.92 -7.17
C THR A 45 8.89 12.30 -8.33
N SER A 46 9.47 13.15 -9.20
CA SER A 46 10.35 12.70 -10.29
C SER A 46 11.51 11.83 -9.80
N GLN A 47 12.14 12.23 -8.69
CA GLN A 47 13.24 11.48 -8.08
C GLN A 47 12.77 10.13 -7.52
N GLN A 48 11.62 10.08 -6.85
CA GLN A 48 11.04 8.81 -6.37
C GLN A 48 10.69 7.86 -7.52
N LYS A 49 10.25 8.40 -8.67
CA LYS A 49 10.04 7.62 -9.90
C LYS A 49 11.37 7.08 -10.45
N LYS A 50 12.43 7.90 -10.50
CA LYS A 50 13.78 7.46 -10.92
C LYS A 50 14.29 6.32 -10.04
N VAL A 51 14.24 6.48 -8.72
CA VAL A 51 14.65 5.45 -7.76
C VAL A 51 13.85 4.16 -7.94
N ALA A 52 12.52 4.26 -8.08
CA ALA A 52 11.67 3.09 -8.27
C ALA A 52 12.01 2.32 -9.55
N ARG A 53 12.32 3.03 -10.65
CA ARG A 53 12.74 2.43 -11.92
C ARG A 53 14.10 1.73 -11.77
N VAL A 54 15.10 2.42 -11.23
CA VAL A 54 16.44 1.87 -11.01
C VAL A 54 16.39 0.66 -10.08
N ALA A 55 15.61 0.72 -9.00
CA ALA A 55 15.43 -0.42 -8.10
C ALA A 55 14.84 -1.64 -8.82
N ALA A 56 13.84 -1.44 -9.69
CA ALA A 56 13.26 -2.52 -10.49
C ALA A 56 14.28 -3.11 -11.48
N GLU A 57 15.04 -2.27 -12.17
CA GLU A 57 16.12 -2.71 -13.07
C GLU A 57 17.22 -3.48 -12.33
N CYS A 58 17.53 -3.10 -11.09
CA CYS A 58 18.49 -3.79 -10.23
C CYS A 58 17.90 -5.05 -9.55
N GLY A 59 16.67 -5.44 -9.89
CA GLY A 59 16.01 -6.62 -9.32
C GLY A 59 15.74 -6.51 -7.81
N ILE A 60 15.48 -5.30 -7.32
CA ILE A 60 15.06 -5.06 -5.94
C ILE A 60 13.53 -5.12 -5.89
N HIS A 61 13.01 -6.11 -5.18
CA HIS A 61 11.58 -6.37 -4.99
C HIS A 61 11.26 -6.69 -3.53
N LYS A 62 9.99 -6.64 -3.17
CA LYS A 62 9.52 -7.05 -1.83
C LYS A 62 9.88 -8.52 -1.58
N GLY A 63 10.40 -8.82 -0.40
CA GLY A 63 10.82 -10.17 -0.02
C GLY A 63 12.27 -10.50 -0.30
N ILE A 64 13.08 -9.57 -0.80
CA ILE A 64 14.53 -9.75 -0.91
C ILE A 64 15.20 -9.80 0.47
N THR A 65 16.30 -10.55 0.59
CA THR A 65 17.07 -10.58 1.84
C THR A 65 17.78 -9.25 2.09
N ARG A 66 18.03 -8.93 3.37
CA ARG A 66 18.76 -7.70 3.75
C ARG A 66 20.17 -7.64 3.15
N ARG A 67 20.85 -8.78 3.02
CA ARG A 67 22.19 -8.89 2.45
C ARG A 67 22.16 -8.52 0.96
N ASP A 68 21.28 -9.16 0.20
CA ASP A 68 21.20 -8.93 -1.25
C ASP A 68 20.70 -7.51 -1.55
N LEU A 69 19.82 -6.96 -0.71
CA LEU A 69 19.39 -5.56 -0.81
C LEU A 69 20.60 -4.61 -0.69
N ARG A 70 21.43 -4.80 0.35
CA ARG A 70 22.60 -3.94 0.58
C ARG A 70 23.59 -4.05 -0.57
N GLU A 71 23.86 -5.26 -1.04
CA GLU A 71 24.75 -5.50 -2.18
C GLU A 71 24.26 -4.78 -3.44
N LYS A 72 22.99 -5.00 -3.84
CA LYS A 72 22.39 -4.35 -5.01
C LYS A 72 22.32 -2.82 -4.89
N MET A 73 22.11 -2.29 -3.68
CA MET A 73 22.13 -0.85 -3.47
C MET A 73 23.50 -0.23 -3.76
N ILE A 74 24.56 -0.91 -3.35
CA ILE A 74 25.94 -0.43 -3.55
C ILE A 74 26.40 -0.68 -4.98
N SER A 75 26.21 -1.89 -5.51
CA SER A 75 26.75 -2.32 -6.79
C SER A 75 25.96 -1.81 -8.00
N CYS A 76 24.64 -1.68 -7.89
CA CYS A 76 23.78 -1.34 -9.03
C CYS A 76 23.06 0.00 -8.89
N VAL A 77 22.43 0.28 -7.74
CA VAL A 77 21.61 1.49 -7.58
C VAL A 77 22.46 2.75 -7.54
N LYS A 78 23.56 2.75 -6.77
CA LYS A 78 24.46 3.90 -6.62
C LYS A 78 24.99 4.44 -7.97
N PRO A 79 25.63 3.65 -8.85
CA PRO A 79 26.13 4.17 -10.12
C PRO A 79 25.02 4.68 -11.05
N LYS A 80 23.86 3.99 -11.11
CA LYS A 80 22.71 4.39 -11.93
C LYS A 80 21.97 5.65 -11.44
N MET A 81 22.19 6.03 -10.18
CA MET A 81 21.59 7.22 -9.58
C MET A 81 22.45 8.47 -9.76
N MET A 82 23.78 8.29 -9.81
CA MET A 82 24.78 9.37 -9.93
C MET A 82 25.10 9.74 -11.38
N GLY A 83 24.67 8.91 -12.33
CA GLY A 83 24.61 9.25 -13.76
C GLY A 83 23.30 9.91 -14.20
#